data_AF-A0A0A1SVB9-F1
#
_entry.id   AF-A0A0A1SVB9-F1
#
_cell.length_a   1.000
_cell.length_b   1.000
_cell.length_c   1.000
_cell.angle_alpha   90.00
_cell.angle_beta   90.00
_cell.angle_gamma   90.00
#
_symmetry.space_group_name_H-M   'P 1'
#
loop_
_entity.id
_entity.type
_entity.pdbx_description
1 polymer ?
#
loop_
_entity_poly.entity_id
_entity_poly.type
_entity_poly.pdbx_seq_one_letter_code
_entity_poly.pdbx_strand_id
1 'polypeptide(L)'
;MSVPLQASIPLALRLENEAGQPNITRLIENPGASPCGRTVNEFNFLREHAHLEESTVLFTSIIRAIHLHPDWTQLRAFFSKRYTKREMFSDRDLRKLTPPKDFTSSKDKSVTANFKTDPSLAGVAKDIKEQLAVAGRTVRSGIIGTDPQTAAIGPAIGLALGAGNFMDLIYRDSHIGNASSKAPTAEDWANLWGDIADWVYEYDSTSLEHFFLGTYTYKRGVTDSDRKSFRPGSKLPKGMLATDAVDAADTIHSAFKQLAAQPMEFYGMEWDFLELEASPALRDQFYARFGRRGADNDTTRRNLFVNLENQPEIRVPTMKQLHWCPVSLSGIDWENWVLSLRGGHVVVPHTVLEALWAVMFISQLPLRLEIVPLGSKLPYLRDSDTIYM
;
A
#
# COMPACT_ATOMS: atom_id res chain seq x y z
N MET A 1 -6.66 11.58 15.40
CA MET A 1 -7.40 11.76 14.13
C MET A 1 -7.26 10.47 13.35
N SER A 2 -8.38 9.81 13.02
CA SER A 2 -8.38 8.65 12.13
C SER A 2 -7.92 9.11 10.76
N VAL A 3 -6.80 8.56 10.27
CA VAL A 3 -6.36 8.83 8.90
C VAL A 3 -7.40 8.19 7.97
N PRO A 4 -7.98 8.92 6.99
CA PRO A 4 -9.01 8.35 6.15
C PRO A 4 -8.40 7.27 5.24
N LEU A 5 -8.83 6.02 5.46
CA LEU A 5 -8.56 4.84 4.61
C LEU A 5 -8.91 5.08 3.12
N GLN A 6 -9.70 6.11 2.87
CA GLN A 6 -10.45 6.44 1.66
C GLN A 6 -9.57 6.61 0.41
N ALA A 7 -8.48 7.40 0.48
CA ALA A 7 -7.55 7.60 -0.65
C ALA A 7 -6.83 6.30 -1.08
N SER A 8 -6.92 5.30 -0.23
CA SER A 8 -6.10 4.11 -0.19
C SER A 8 -6.90 2.86 -0.58
N ILE A 9 -8.24 2.95 -0.50
CA ILE A 9 -9.18 1.98 -1.09
C ILE A 9 -9.00 1.82 -2.59
N PRO A 10 -8.88 2.89 -3.41
CA PRO A 10 -8.57 2.78 -4.84
C PRO A 10 -7.34 1.92 -5.15
N LEU A 11 -6.29 2.07 -4.35
CA LEU A 11 -5.09 1.25 -4.50
C LEU A 11 -5.41 -0.23 -4.27
N ALA A 12 -6.18 -0.53 -3.21
CA ALA A 12 -6.62 -1.88 -2.87
C ALA A 12 -7.40 -2.55 -4.02
N LEU A 13 -8.22 -1.77 -4.73
CA LEU A 13 -8.98 -2.24 -5.89
C LEU A 13 -8.08 -2.55 -7.08
N ARG A 14 -6.89 -1.97 -7.17
CA ARG A 14 -5.95 -2.21 -8.27
C ARG A 14 -4.90 -3.27 -7.97
N LEU A 15 -4.70 -3.61 -6.70
CA LEU A 15 -3.82 -4.71 -6.31
C LEU A 15 -4.45 -6.04 -6.70
N GLU A 16 -3.74 -6.79 -7.53
CA GLU A 16 -4.11 -8.16 -7.84
C GLU A 16 -3.89 -9.01 -6.60
N ASN A 17 -4.82 -9.94 -6.36
CA ASN A 17 -4.50 -11.09 -5.55
C ASN A 17 -3.50 -11.93 -6.36
N GLU A 18 -2.30 -12.19 -5.87
CA GLU A 18 -1.46 -13.16 -6.56
C GLU A 18 -2.25 -14.46 -6.60
N ALA A 19 -2.57 -14.93 -7.80
CA ALA A 19 -3.18 -16.22 -8.08
C ALA A 19 -2.17 -17.34 -7.75
N GLY A 20 -1.72 -17.37 -6.50
CA GLY A 20 -0.76 -18.29 -5.91
C GLY A 20 -1.47 -19.41 -5.18
N GLN A 21 -2.47 -19.98 -5.85
CA GLN A 21 -3.19 -21.21 -5.55
C GLN A 21 -4.42 -21.14 -4.64
N PRO A 22 -5.51 -21.82 -5.05
CA PRO A 22 -6.69 -21.98 -4.22
C PRO A 22 -6.28 -22.75 -2.96
N ASN A 23 -6.57 -22.17 -1.79
CA ASN A 23 -6.92 -23.03 -0.67
C ASN A 23 -8.04 -23.95 -1.17
N ILE A 24 -7.89 -25.25 -0.92
CA ILE A 24 -8.67 -26.38 -1.51
C ILE A 24 -10.20 -26.31 -1.24
N THR A 25 -10.70 -25.22 -0.67
CA THR A 25 -12.12 -24.97 -0.51
C THR A 25 -12.54 -23.68 -1.21
N ARG A 26 -13.03 -23.89 -2.45
CA ARG A 26 -13.97 -23.06 -3.24
C ARG A 26 -13.36 -22.13 -4.30
N LEU A 27 -13.29 -22.69 -5.51
CA LEU A 27 -13.66 -22.02 -6.76
C LEU A 27 -14.99 -21.28 -6.58
N ILE A 28 -15.03 -19.98 -6.88
CA ILE A 28 -15.79 -19.40 -8.01
C ILE A 28 -15.07 -18.12 -8.42
N GLU A 29 -14.17 -18.19 -9.41
CA GLU A 29 -13.85 -17.01 -10.20
C GLU A 29 -13.99 -17.39 -11.67
N ASN A 30 -14.77 -16.59 -12.39
CA ASN A 30 -15.06 -16.77 -13.81
C ASN A 30 -13.76 -16.71 -14.62
N PRO A 31 -13.46 -17.71 -15.46
CA PRO A 31 -12.37 -17.61 -16.43
C PRO A 31 -12.77 -16.57 -17.48
N GLY A 32 -12.37 -15.31 -17.26
CA GLY A 32 -12.71 -14.19 -18.14
C GLY A 32 -12.81 -12.82 -17.47
N ALA A 33 -12.51 -12.69 -16.17
CA ALA A 33 -12.41 -11.38 -15.54
C ALA A 33 -11.21 -10.59 -16.09
N SER A 34 -11.43 -9.31 -16.38
CA SER A 34 -10.46 -8.34 -16.89
C SER A 34 -9.18 -8.32 -16.01
N PRO A 35 -7.98 -8.08 -16.58
CA PRO A 35 -6.70 -8.13 -15.86
C PRO A 35 -6.46 -6.96 -14.89
N CYS A 36 -7.50 -6.39 -14.28
CA CYS A 36 -7.37 -5.22 -13.41
C CYS A 36 -8.07 -5.45 -12.06
N GLY A 37 -7.31 -5.97 -11.09
CA GLY A 37 -7.57 -5.82 -9.66
C GLY A 37 -8.92 -6.34 -9.12
N ARG A 38 -9.24 -5.98 -7.88
CA ARG A 38 -10.47 -6.36 -7.15
C ARG A 38 -11.63 -5.43 -7.52
N THR A 39 -12.84 -5.96 -7.58
CA THR A 39 -14.05 -5.14 -7.73
C THR A 39 -14.45 -4.46 -6.41
N VAL A 40 -15.22 -3.38 -6.50
CA VAL A 40 -15.78 -2.67 -5.34
C VAL A 40 -16.65 -3.60 -4.48
N ASN A 41 -17.43 -4.47 -5.11
CA ASN A 41 -18.29 -5.41 -4.40
C ASN A 41 -17.48 -6.46 -3.65
N GLU A 42 -16.42 -6.99 -4.26
CA GLU A 42 -15.49 -7.91 -3.59
C GLU A 42 -14.80 -7.23 -2.40
N PHE A 43 -14.31 -5.99 -2.58
CA PHE A 43 -13.69 -5.25 -1.48
C PHE A 43 -14.67 -4.98 -0.33
N ASN A 44 -15.90 -4.54 -0.63
CA ASN A 44 -16.93 -4.31 0.39
C ASN A 44 -17.31 -5.60 1.12
N PHE A 45 -17.46 -6.71 0.39
CA PHE A 45 -17.69 -8.02 0.99
C PHE A 45 -16.57 -8.36 1.99
N LEU A 46 -15.31 -8.21 1.59
CA LEU A 46 -14.18 -8.43 2.47
C LEU A 46 -14.17 -7.48 3.66
N ARG A 47 -14.50 -6.20 3.45
CA ARG A 47 -14.58 -5.20 4.54
C ARG A 47 -15.62 -5.54 5.59
N GLU A 48 -16.75 -6.10 5.18
CA GLU A 48 -17.85 -6.49 6.07
C GLU A 48 -17.59 -7.82 6.80
N HIS A 49 -16.82 -8.74 6.20
CA HIS A 49 -16.69 -10.11 6.67
C HIS A 49 -15.28 -10.47 7.18
N ALA A 50 -14.25 -9.70 6.84
CA ALA A 50 -12.89 -9.83 7.36
C ALA A 50 -12.57 -8.70 8.34
N HIS A 51 -11.56 -8.90 9.18
CA HIS A 51 -11.03 -7.83 10.04
C HIS A 51 -10.09 -6.89 9.26
N LEU A 52 -10.56 -6.36 8.12
CA LEU A 52 -9.74 -5.53 7.22
C LEU A 52 -9.22 -4.28 7.93
N GLU A 53 -10.07 -3.55 8.64
CA GLU A 53 -9.68 -2.28 9.28
C GLU A 53 -8.57 -2.49 10.32
N GLU A 54 -8.75 -3.48 11.20
CA GLU A 54 -7.76 -3.82 12.22
C GLU A 54 -6.43 -4.27 11.58
N SER A 55 -6.50 -5.15 10.58
CA SER A 55 -5.31 -5.60 9.86
C SER A 55 -4.62 -4.47 9.11
N THR A 56 -5.38 -3.58 8.46
CA THR A 56 -4.83 -2.40 7.79
C THR A 56 -4.08 -1.51 8.77
N VAL A 57 -4.62 -1.26 9.97
CA VAL A 57 -3.91 -0.45 10.98
C VAL A 57 -2.59 -1.11 11.37
N LEU A 58 -2.58 -2.43 11.56
CA LEU A 58 -1.37 -3.18 11.88
C LEU A 58 -0.33 -3.10 10.74
N PHE A 59 -0.75 -3.36 9.49
CA PHE A 59 0.13 -3.22 8.33
C PHE A 59 0.63 -1.78 8.16
N THR A 60 -0.23 -0.78 8.41
CA THR A 60 0.15 0.64 8.34
C THR A 60 1.28 0.93 9.31
N SER A 61 1.19 0.46 10.55
CA SER A 61 2.24 0.64 11.55
C SER A 61 3.57 0.01 11.12
N ILE A 62 3.53 -1.20 10.56
CA ILE A 62 4.74 -1.91 10.10
C ILE A 62 5.37 -1.17 8.91
N ILE A 63 4.59 -0.87 7.86
CA ILE A 63 5.08 -0.19 6.65
C ILE A 63 5.60 1.20 7.01
N ARG A 64 4.90 1.92 7.89
CA ARG A 64 5.33 3.25 8.34
C ARG A 64 6.64 3.21 9.13
N ALA A 65 6.84 2.21 9.99
CA ALA A 65 8.09 2.05 10.72
C ALA A 65 9.29 1.85 9.77
N ILE A 66 9.10 1.09 8.68
CA ILE A 66 10.11 0.93 7.63
C ILE A 66 10.27 2.22 6.82
N HIS A 67 9.17 2.87 6.45
CA HIS A 67 9.18 4.13 5.68
C HIS A 67 9.98 5.23 6.39
N LEU A 68 9.73 5.42 7.69
CA LEU A 68 10.34 6.47 8.50
C LEU A 68 11.78 6.12 8.96
N HIS A 69 12.31 4.96 8.56
CA HIS A 69 13.67 4.58 8.93
C HIS A 69 14.70 5.51 8.26
N PRO A 70 15.67 6.07 9.01
CA PRO A 70 16.59 7.08 8.51
C PRO A 70 17.60 6.56 7.48
N ASP A 71 17.88 5.26 7.48
CA ASP A 71 18.86 4.64 6.57
C ASP A 71 18.32 3.32 5.99
N TRP A 72 17.84 3.38 4.76
CA TRP A 72 17.35 2.22 4.03
C TRP A 72 18.47 1.27 3.59
N THR A 73 19.68 1.79 3.40
CA THR A 73 20.84 0.96 3.05
C THR A 73 21.20 0.05 4.22
N GLN A 74 21.10 0.56 5.46
CA GLN A 74 21.25 -0.24 6.67
C GLN A 74 20.21 -1.37 6.76
N LEU A 75 18.93 -1.08 6.44
CA LEU A 75 17.87 -2.08 6.42
C LEU A 75 18.18 -3.19 5.41
N ARG A 76 18.47 -2.82 4.16
CA ARG A 76 18.80 -3.79 3.12
C ARG A 76 20.04 -4.61 3.48
N ALA A 77 21.10 -3.97 3.97
CA ALA A 77 22.31 -4.67 4.41
C ALA A 77 22.04 -5.66 5.55
N PHE A 78 21.10 -5.37 6.44
CA PHE A 78 20.68 -6.30 7.49
C PHE A 78 19.88 -7.47 6.92
N PHE A 79 18.77 -7.20 6.23
CA PHE A 79 17.82 -8.23 5.79
C PHE A 79 18.38 -9.13 4.68
N SER A 80 19.28 -8.62 3.84
CA SER A 80 19.95 -9.41 2.79
C SER A 80 21.17 -10.20 3.29
N LYS A 81 21.72 -9.93 4.48
CA LYS A 81 22.96 -10.59 4.93
C LYS A 81 22.75 -12.10 5.09
N ARG A 82 23.54 -12.87 4.36
CA ARG A 82 23.72 -14.31 4.54
C ARG A 82 25.19 -14.60 4.83
N TYR A 83 25.45 -15.37 5.89
CA TYR A 83 26.78 -15.75 6.34
C TYR A 83 27.18 -17.08 5.69
N THR A 84 28.37 -17.11 5.11
CA THR A 84 28.97 -18.35 4.58
C THR A 84 29.40 -19.27 5.73
N LYS A 85 29.61 -20.56 5.44
CA LYS A 85 30.12 -21.53 6.43
C LYS A 85 31.40 -21.08 7.15
N ARG A 86 32.25 -20.28 6.49
CA ARG A 86 33.48 -19.71 7.08
C ARG A 86 33.19 -18.55 8.02
N GLU A 87 32.23 -17.69 7.69
CA GLU A 87 31.79 -16.58 8.54
C GLU A 87 30.87 -17.05 9.68
N MET A 88 30.42 -18.31 9.70
CA MET A 88 29.58 -18.84 10.78
C MET A 88 30.28 -18.92 12.14
N PHE A 89 31.57 -18.60 12.22
CA PHE A 89 32.33 -18.52 13.48
C PHE A 89 32.42 -17.10 14.04
N SER A 90 32.17 -16.04 13.25
CA SER A 90 32.12 -14.64 13.69
C SER A 90 30.69 -14.23 14.07
N ASP A 91 30.52 -13.24 14.96
CA ASP A 91 29.22 -12.65 15.30
C ASP A 91 28.13 -13.67 15.71
N ARG A 92 28.48 -14.64 16.57
CA ARG A 92 27.54 -15.71 16.97
C ARG A 92 26.29 -15.19 17.67
N ASP A 93 26.45 -14.20 18.54
CA ASP A 93 25.33 -13.65 19.33
C ASP A 93 24.28 -12.96 18.46
N LEU A 94 24.70 -12.31 17.37
CA LEU A 94 23.81 -11.60 16.43
C LEU A 94 23.00 -12.54 15.53
N ARG A 95 23.30 -13.85 15.59
CA ARG A 95 22.70 -14.90 14.75
C ARG A 95 22.04 -15.98 15.59
N LYS A 96 21.85 -15.69 16.87
CA LYS A 96 21.25 -16.60 17.83
C LYS A 96 19.74 -16.61 17.62
N LEU A 97 19.23 -17.70 17.07
CA LEU A 97 17.80 -17.96 16.95
C LEU A 97 17.33 -18.65 18.22
N THR A 98 16.40 -18.02 18.92
CA THR A 98 15.86 -18.55 20.18
C THR A 98 14.46 -19.12 19.98
N PRO A 99 14.11 -20.22 20.65
CA PRO A 99 12.76 -20.76 20.61
C PRO A 99 11.74 -19.75 21.18
N PRO A 100 10.48 -19.76 20.70
CA PRO A 100 9.40 -18.96 21.27
C PRO A 100 9.22 -19.23 22.76
N LYS A 101 8.69 -18.24 23.50
CA LYS A 101 8.51 -18.31 24.96
C LYS A 101 7.65 -19.50 25.41
N ASP A 102 6.73 -19.95 24.57
CA ASP A 102 5.79 -21.04 24.86
C ASP A 102 6.42 -22.44 24.75
N PHE A 103 7.61 -22.54 24.15
CA PHE A 103 8.40 -23.78 24.12
C PHE A 103 9.19 -23.92 25.43
N THR A 104 8.48 -24.34 26.47
CA THR A 104 8.95 -24.41 27.87
C THR A 104 10.08 -25.43 28.13
N SER A 105 10.35 -26.36 27.21
CA SER A 105 11.32 -27.45 27.44
C SER A 105 12.76 -27.17 26.93
N SER A 106 13.12 -25.95 26.56
CA SER A 106 14.38 -25.71 25.85
C SER A 106 15.06 -24.36 26.12
N LYS A 107 15.17 -23.95 27.38
CA LYS A 107 15.84 -22.70 27.76
C LYS A 107 17.30 -22.56 27.27
N ASP A 108 17.93 -23.66 26.83
CA ASP A 108 19.31 -23.70 26.30
C ASP A 108 19.45 -24.07 24.80
N LYS A 109 18.36 -24.28 24.05
CA LYS A 109 18.45 -24.67 22.62
C LYS A 109 18.43 -23.46 21.69
N SER A 110 19.31 -22.49 21.87
CA SER A 110 19.50 -21.53 20.80
C SER A 110 20.31 -22.16 19.66
N VAL A 111 19.95 -21.84 18.42
CA VAL A 111 20.68 -22.31 17.24
C VAL A 111 21.33 -21.13 16.54
N THR A 112 22.53 -21.34 15.99
CA THR A 112 23.23 -20.31 15.24
C THR A 112 22.77 -20.35 13.79
N ALA A 113 22.03 -19.33 13.37
CA ALA A 113 21.57 -19.17 12.00
C ALA A 113 22.69 -18.67 11.05
N ASN A 114 22.43 -18.78 9.75
CA ASN A 114 23.26 -18.20 8.69
C ASN A 114 22.80 -16.78 8.28
N PHE A 115 21.92 -16.14 9.06
CA PHE A 115 21.46 -14.77 8.86
C PHE A 115 21.41 -14.05 10.23
N LYS A 116 21.29 -12.71 10.22
CA LYS A 116 21.14 -11.94 11.46
C LYS A 116 19.72 -12.10 12.01
N THR A 117 19.56 -12.43 13.28
CA THR A 117 18.24 -12.79 13.85
C THR A 117 17.54 -11.63 14.57
N ASP A 118 18.25 -10.57 14.93
CA ASP A 118 17.71 -9.45 15.71
C ASP A 118 17.59 -8.15 14.88
N PRO A 119 16.40 -7.80 14.38
CA PRO A 119 16.20 -6.62 13.54
C PRO A 119 16.40 -5.28 14.27
N SER A 120 16.48 -5.27 15.61
CA SER A 120 16.82 -4.06 16.37
C SER A 120 18.22 -3.54 16.08
N LEU A 121 19.12 -4.40 15.58
CA LEU A 121 20.45 -4.02 15.13
C LEU A 121 20.44 -3.12 13.90
N ALA A 122 19.32 -3.05 13.20
CA ALA A 122 19.08 -2.17 12.06
C ALA A 122 17.97 -1.16 12.35
N GLY A 123 17.70 -0.84 13.63
CA GLY A 123 16.72 0.18 14.00
C GLY A 123 15.25 -0.23 13.84
N VAL A 124 14.96 -1.51 13.65
CA VAL A 124 13.60 -2.05 13.46
C VAL A 124 13.12 -2.76 14.73
N ALA A 125 11.81 -2.79 14.97
CA ALA A 125 11.22 -3.49 16.09
C ALA A 125 11.64 -4.97 16.12
N LYS A 126 12.09 -5.46 17.28
CA LYS A 126 12.59 -6.84 17.47
C LYS A 126 11.54 -7.89 17.11
N ASP A 127 10.28 -7.55 17.29
CA ASP A 127 9.08 -8.36 17.09
C ASP A 127 8.40 -8.10 15.73
N ILE A 128 9.07 -7.45 14.76
CA ILE A 128 8.47 -7.16 13.44
C ILE A 128 7.88 -8.40 12.75
N LYS A 129 8.52 -9.57 12.93
CA LYS A 129 8.04 -10.84 12.38
C LYS A 129 6.71 -11.25 13.02
N GLU A 130 6.63 -11.15 14.34
CA GLU A 130 5.41 -11.41 15.09
C GLU A 130 4.31 -10.41 14.72
N GLN A 131 4.64 -9.13 14.54
CA GLN A 131 3.69 -8.13 14.06
C GLN A 131 3.14 -8.46 12.67
N LEU A 132 3.99 -8.90 11.74
CA LEU A 132 3.55 -9.40 10.42
C LEU A 132 2.62 -10.61 10.55
N ALA A 133 2.96 -11.57 11.40
CA ALA A 133 2.12 -12.73 11.65
C ALA A 133 0.75 -12.33 12.23
N VAL A 134 0.71 -11.39 13.18
CA VAL A 134 -0.55 -10.89 13.76
C VAL A 134 -1.37 -10.19 12.68
N ALA A 135 -0.78 -9.27 11.91
CA ALA A 135 -1.48 -8.55 10.84
C ALA A 135 -2.08 -9.51 9.79
N GLY A 136 -1.29 -10.49 9.33
CA GLY A 136 -1.71 -11.50 8.35
C GLY A 136 -2.76 -12.47 8.88
N ARG A 137 -2.69 -12.82 10.17
CA ARG A 137 -3.69 -13.68 10.82
C ARG A 137 -5.02 -12.95 11.01
N THR A 138 -4.99 -11.71 11.50
CA THR A 138 -6.18 -10.91 11.78
C THR A 138 -7.09 -10.81 10.56
N VAL A 139 -6.52 -10.52 9.39
CA VAL A 139 -7.35 -10.40 8.17
C VAL A 139 -7.95 -11.74 7.72
N ARG A 140 -7.27 -12.86 8.00
CA ARG A 140 -7.72 -14.21 7.59
C ARG A 140 -8.67 -14.85 8.58
N SER A 141 -8.76 -14.40 9.83
CA SER A 141 -9.63 -15.02 10.83
C SER A 141 -11.12 -14.84 10.57
N GLY A 142 -11.50 -13.87 9.74
CA GLY A 142 -12.91 -13.56 9.46
C GLY A 142 -13.51 -14.32 8.27
N ILE A 143 -12.70 -14.88 7.37
CA ILE A 143 -13.20 -15.43 6.11
C ILE A 143 -12.59 -16.78 5.74
N ILE A 144 -13.35 -17.56 4.98
CA ILE A 144 -12.90 -18.79 4.33
C ILE A 144 -12.97 -18.54 2.82
N GLY A 145 -11.84 -18.53 2.12
CA GLY A 145 -11.82 -18.29 0.67
C GLY A 145 -10.54 -17.63 0.15
N THR A 146 -10.70 -16.70 -0.78
CA THR A 146 -9.61 -15.90 -1.39
C THR A 146 -8.85 -15.11 -0.33
N ASP A 147 -7.53 -14.97 -0.50
CA ASP A 147 -6.70 -14.27 0.49
C ASP A 147 -7.11 -12.79 0.61
N PRO A 148 -7.61 -12.33 1.77
CA PRO A 148 -8.05 -10.96 1.94
C PRO A 148 -6.89 -9.97 2.11
N GLN A 149 -5.64 -10.44 2.27
CA GLN A 149 -4.49 -9.59 2.63
C GLN A 149 -4.27 -8.42 1.67
N THR A 150 -4.38 -8.59 0.35
CA THR A 150 -4.14 -7.44 -0.57
C THR A 150 -5.17 -6.31 -0.41
N ALA A 151 -6.39 -6.59 0.09
CA ALA A 151 -7.35 -5.54 0.45
C ALA A 151 -6.97 -4.79 1.72
N ALA A 152 -6.22 -5.39 2.64
CA ALA A 152 -5.70 -4.68 3.80
C ALA A 152 -4.44 -3.86 3.46
N ILE A 153 -3.62 -4.35 2.52
CA ILE A 153 -2.31 -3.78 2.17
C ILE A 153 -2.41 -2.52 1.32
N GLY A 154 -3.28 -2.50 0.31
CA GLY A 154 -3.48 -1.29 -0.51
C GLY A 154 -3.75 -0.05 0.35
N PRO A 155 -4.70 -0.14 1.30
CA PRO A 155 -4.95 0.96 2.19
C PRO A 155 -3.84 1.21 3.21
N ALA A 156 -3.17 0.16 3.67
CA ALA A 156 -2.03 0.31 4.57
C ALA A 156 -0.86 1.08 3.94
N ILE A 157 -0.59 0.89 2.63
CA ILE A 157 0.47 1.60 1.91
C ILE A 157 0.19 3.11 1.90
N GLY A 158 -0.98 3.55 1.41
CA GLY A 158 -1.23 4.98 1.34
C GLY A 158 -1.37 5.64 2.71
N LEU A 159 -1.91 4.93 3.72
CA LEU A 159 -1.90 5.41 5.11
C LEU A 159 -0.49 5.52 5.69
N ALA A 160 0.39 4.56 5.41
CA ALA A 160 1.74 4.53 5.94
C ALA A 160 2.60 5.66 5.35
N LEU A 161 2.49 5.88 4.04
CA LEU A 161 3.25 6.86 3.28
C LEU A 161 2.72 8.28 3.42
N GLY A 162 1.39 8.44 3.49
CA GLY A 162 0.72 9.73 3.34
C GLY A 162 0.44 10.07 1.87
N ALA A 163 -0.51 10.98 1.63
CA ALA A 163 -1.00 11.29 0.28
C ALA A 163 0.09 11.83 -0.66
N GLY A 164 1.03 12.66 -0.17
CA GLY A 164 2.12 13.17 -0.99
C GLY A 164 3.11 12.09 -1.41
N ASN A 165 3.67 11.33 -0.45
CA ASN A 165 4.58 10.23 -0.78
C ASN A 165 3.90 9.13 -1.61
N PHE A 166 2.59 8.97 -1.47
CA PHE A 166 1.80 8.06 -2.28
C PHE A 166 1.62 8.57 -3.72
N MET A 167 1.38 9.87 -3.93
CA MET A 167 1.43 10.50 -5.26
C MET A 167 2.81 10.29 -5.89
N ASP A 168 3.89 10.57 -5.15
CA ASP A 168 5.26 10.34 -5.60
C ASP A 168 5.46 8.87 -6.01
N LEU A 169 4.95 7.91 -5.24
CA LEU A 169 5.07 6.49 -5.54
C LEU A 169 4.47 6.12 -6.91
N ILE A 170 3.34 6.71 -7.29
CA ILE A 170 2.61 6.37 -8.53
C ILE A 170 3.10 7.19 -9.72
N TYR A 171 3.41 8.47 -9.50
CA TYR A 171 3.66 9.45 -10.56
C TYR A 171 5.13 9.87 -10.69
N ARG A 172 6.06 9.17 -10.04
CA ARG A 172 7.49 9.50 -10.16
C ARG A 172 8.00 9.46 -11.59
N ASP A 173 7.64 8.42 -12.32
CA ASP A 173 8.17 8.15 -13.66
C ASP A 173 7.29 8.76 -14.77
N SER A 174 6.22 9.50 -14.41
CA SER A 174 5.43 10.27 -15.37
C SER A 174 6.10 11.55 -15.84
N HIS A 175 5.72 11.92 -17.06
CA HIS A 175 5.91 13.18 -17.79
C HIS A 175 6.54 14.35 -17.00
N ILE A 176 7.72 14.79 -17.49
CA ILE A 176 8.41 16.08 -17.28
C ILE A 176 8.17 16.73 -15.90
N GLY A 177 8.96 16.33 -14.89
CA GLY A 177 9.10 17.15 -13.69
C GLY A 177 9.56 16.45 -12.41
N ASN A 178 9.34 15.13 -12.28
CA ASN A 178 9.52 14.46 -10.99
C ASN A 178 10.91 13.83 -10.74
N ALA A 179 11.89 14.09 -11.62
CA ALA A 179 13.26 13.56 -11.49
C ALA A 179 14.01 14.05 -10.23
N SER A 180 13.42 14.95 -9.43
CA SER A 180 14.01 15.52 -8.22
C SER A 180 13.48 14.92 -6.91
N SER A 181 12.44 14.06 -6.91
CA SER A 181 11.97 13.44 -5.65
C SER A 181 13.04 12.48 -5.10
N LYS A 182 13.41 12.69 -3.83
CA LYS A 182 14.32 11.82 -3.07
C LYS A 182 13.60 10.65 -2.38
N ALA A 183 12.28 10.53 -2.54
CA ALA A 183 11.53 9.40 -2.00
C ALA A 183 12.06 8.08 -2.59
N PRO A 184 11.82 6.92 -1.94
CA PRO A 184 12.09 5.60 -2.53
C PRO A 184 11.14 5.30 -3.70
N THR A 185 11.62 4.66 -4.77
CA THR A 185 10.78 4.20 -5.90
C THR A 185 9.93 3.00 -5.49
N ALA A 186 8.92 2.64 -6.27
CA ALA A 186 8.21 1.37 -6.09
C ALA A 186 9.17 0.16 -6.23
N GLU A 187 10.19 0.26 -7.08
CA GLU A 187 11.24 -0.76 -7.21
C GLU A 187 12.14 -0.84 -5.97
N ASP A 188 12.52 0.29 -5.37
CA ASP A 188 13.27 0.33 -4.10
C ASP A 188 12.47 -0.31 -2.98
N TRP A 189 11.17 0.00 -2.89
CA TRP A 189 10.24 -0.62 -1.97
C TRP A 189 10.13 -2.14 -2.20
N ALA A 190 9.96 -2.57 -3.46
CA ALA A 190 9.87 -3.98 -3.81
C ALA A 190 11.16 -4.73 -3.45
N ASN A 191 12.32 -4.15 -3.74
CA ASN A 191 13.62 -4.73 -3.40
C ASN A 191 13.81 -4.87 -1.89
N LEU A 192 13.49 -3.82 -1.11
CA LEU A 192 13.58 -3.86 0.35
C LEU A 192 12.61 -4.90 0.94
N TRP A 193 11.36 -4.92 0.49
CA TRP A 193 10.39 -5.91 0.96
C TRP A 193 10.71 -7.33 0.48
N GLY A 194 11.40 -7.49 -0.66
CA GLY A 194 11.99 -8.75 -1.09
C GLY A 194 13.04 -9.25 -0.11
N ASP A 195 13.98 -8.37 0.30
CA ASP A 195 14.99 -8.68 1.32
C ASP A 195 14.33 -9.05 2.67
N ILE A 196 13.30 -8.30 3.11
CA ILE A 196 12.54 -8.57 4.33
C ILE A 196 11.79 -9.91 4.23
N ALA A 197 11.08 -10.17 3.14
CA ALA A 197 10.34 -11.40 2.94
C ALA A 197 11.26 -12.63 2.88
N ASP A 198 12.42 -12.51 2.24
CA ASP A 198 13.47 -13.53 2.28
C ASP A 198 13.98 -13.75 3.70
N TRP A 199 14.19 -12.69 4.48
CA TRP A 199 14.60 -12.81 5.88
C TRP A 199 13.53 -13.49 6.75
N VAL A 200 12.25 -13.13 6.60
CA VAL A 200 11.13 -13.76 7.33
C VAL A 200 11.04 -15.24 6.98
N TYR A 201 11.16 -15.59 5.70
CA TYR A 201 11.21 -16.98 5.26
C TYR A 201 12.40 -17.73 5.86
N GLU A 202 13.61 -17.17 5.81
CA GLU A 202 14.79 -17.80 6.43
C GLU A 202 14.58 -18.01 7.93
N TYR A 203 13.96 -17.04 8.62
CA TYR A 203 13.64 -17.14 10.03
C TYR A 203 12.69 -18.30 10.34
N ASP A 204 11.54 -18.35 9.66
CA ASP A 204 10.51 -19.35 9.94
C ASP A 204 10.90 -20.74 9.43
N SER A 205 11.58 -20.83 8.28
CA SER A 205 12.09 -22.10 7.78
C SER A 205 13.17 -22.69 8.69
N THR A 206 14.12 -21.89 9.20
CA THR A 206 15.12 -22.34 10.17
C THR A 206 14.47 -22.73 11.50
N SER A 207 13.45 -21.98 11.93
CA SER A 207 12.68 -22.31 13.12
C SER A 207 11.94 -23.65 12.96
N LEU A 208 11.39 -23.94 11.77
CA LEU A 208 10.77 -25.22 11.46
C LEU A 208 11.78 -26.39 11.50
N GLU A 209 12.96 -26.22 10.90
CA GLU A 209 14.04 -27.23 10.92
C GLU A 209 14.43 -27.63 12.35
N HIS A 210 14.37 -26.67 13.27
CA HIS A 210 14.71 -26.86 14.67
C HIS A 210 13.51 -27.11 15.60
N PHE A 211 12.32 -27.33 15.02
CA PHE A 211 11.08 -27.59 15.76
C PHE A 211 10.67 -26.46 16.73
N PHE A 212 11.07 -25.23 16.44
CA PHE A 212 10.66 -24.01 17.17
C PHE A 212 9.34 -23.44 16.64
N LEU A 213 8.83 -23.99 15.54
CA LEU A 213 7.57 -23.61 14.92
C LEU A 213 6.67 -24.86 14.83
N GLY A 214 5.51 -24.81 15.49
CA GLY A 214 4.61 -25.96 15.59
C GLY A 214 3.51 -26.03 14.52
N THR A 215 3.25 -24.94 13.80
CA THR A 215 2.17 -24.85 12.81
C THR A 215 2.62 -24.08 11.58
N TYR A 216 2.30 -24.61 10.41
CA TYR A 216 2.49 -23.98 9.11
C TYR A 216 1.50 -24.61 8.11
N THR A 217 1.31 -23.95 6.98
CA THR A 217 0.52 -24.46 5.86
C THR A 217 1.38 -24.44 4.60
N TYR A 218 0.79 -24.86 3.48
CA TYR A 218 1.48 -24.83 2.20
C TYR A 218 0.87 -23.77 1.29
N LYS A 219 1.72 -22.96 0.65
CA LYS A 219 1.30 -22.00 -0.37
C LYS A 219 0.55 -22.65 -1.53
N ARG A 220 0.88 -23.91 -1.82
CA ARG A 220 0.26 -24.69 -2.89
C ARG A 220 -0.13 -26.10 -2.45
N GLY A 221 -1.00 -26.71 -3.24
CA GLY A 221 -1.31 -28.13 -3.11
C GLY A 221 -0.03 -28.97 -3.10
N VAL A 222 0.13 -29.81 -2.07
CA VAL A 222 1.29 -30.68 -1.89
C VAL A 222 1.11 -31.92 -2.74
N THR A 223 2.01 -32.14 -3.69
CA THR A 223 2.02 -33.33 -4.53
C THR A 223 2.66 -34.53 -3.82
N ASP A 224 2.50 -35.74 -4.35
CA ASP A 224 3.17 -36.92 -3.80
C ASP A 224 4.70 -36.84 -3.91
N SER A 225 5.24 -36.16 -4.92
CA SER A 225 6.68 -35.88 -5.00
C SER A 225 7.13 -34.93 -3.90
N ASP A 226 6.34 -33.90 -3.61
CA ASP A 226 6.63 -32.94 -2.54
C ASP A 226 6.67 -33.68 -1.18
N ARG A 227 5.68 -34.53 -0.89
CA ARG A 227 5.62 -35.35 0.34
C ARG A 227 6.83 -36.27 0.51
N LYS A 228 7.35 -36.83 -0.58
CA LYS A 228 8.56 -37.68 -0.55
C LYS A 228 9.83 -36.86 -0.30
N SER A 229 9.83 -35.58 -0.69
CA SER A 229 10.99 -34.69 -0.54
C SER A 229 11.06 -34.00 0.83
N PHE A 230 9.91 -33.70 1.45
CA PHE A 230 9.85 -32.99 2.74
C PHE A 230 10.05 -33.95 3.90
N ARG A 231 11.28 -34.02 4.40
CA ARG A 231 11.58 -34.79 5.62
C ARG A 231 11.28 -33.94 6.86
N PRO A 232 10.77 -34.52 7.96
CA PRO A 232 10.68 -33.83 9.23
C PRO A 232 12.03 -33.19 9.61
N GLY A 233 12.03 -31.92 9.99
CA GLY A 233 13.23 -31.16 10.33
C GLY A 233 14.08 -30.69 9.13
N SER A 234 13.58 -30.80 7.90
CA SER A 234 14.24 -30.23 6.71
C SER A 234 13.65 -28.89 6.29
N LYS A 235 14.49 -28.02 5.71
CA LYS A 235 14.05 -26.73 5.16
C LYS A 235 13.02 -26.94 4.05
N LEU A 236 11.84 -26.38 4.24
CA LEU A 236 10.85 -26.29 3.18
C LEU A 236 11.23 -25.21 2.18
N PRO A 237 11.09 -25.43 0.86
CA PRO A 237 11.33 -24.40 -0.15
C PRO A 237 10.46 -23.15 0.05
N LYS A 238 10.96 -21.97 -0.36
CA LYS A 238 10.23 -20.68 -0.24
C LYS A 238 8.87 -20.69 -0.94
N GLY A 239 8.78 -21.34 -2.10
CA GLY A 239 7.52 -21.52 -2.83
C GLY A 239 6.53 -22.50 -2.19
N MET A 240 6.84 -23.06 -1.02
CA MET A 240 6.03 -24.05 -0.31
C MET A 240 5.59 -23.58 1.06
N LEU A 241 6.51 -23.03 1.86
CA LEU A 241 6.22 -22.64 3.23
C LEU A 241 5.24 -21.46 3.27
N ALA A 242 4.08 -21.66 3.88
CA ALA A 242 3.14 -20.59 4.24
C ALA A 242 2.99 -20.51 5.77
N THR A 243 3.45 -19.41 6.33
CA THR A 243 3.16 -19.00 7.71
C THR A 243 2.50 -17.63 7.67
N ASP A 244 1.83 -17.22 8.77
CA ASP A 244 1.23 -15.89 8.83
C ASP A 244 2.23 -14.76 8.53
N ALA A 245 3.47 -14.89 9.01
CA ALA A 245 4.51 -13.89 8.76
C ALA A 245 5.01 -13.94 7.32
N VAL A 246 5.26 -15.15 6.78
CA VAL A 246 5.78 -15.32 5.41
C VAL A 246 4.78 -14.78 4.39
N ASP A 247 3.50 -15.16 4.51
CA ASP A 247 2.47 -14.72 3.56
C ASP A 247 2.26 -13.20 3.66
N ALA A 248 2.24 -12.64 4.87
CA ALA A 248 2.11 -11.20 5.07
C ALA A 248 3.27 -10.42 4.43
N ALA A 249 4.52 -10.87 4.65
CA ALA A 249 5.70 -10.22 4.07
C ALA A 249 5.74 -10.35 2.54
N ASP A 250 5.44 -11.54 2.01
CA ASP A 250 5.40 -11.77 0.57
C ASP A 250 4.29 -10.93 -0.08
N THR A 251 3.12 -10.78 0.54
CA THR A 251 2.03 -9.99 -0.02
C THR A 251 2.35 -8.49 -0.10
N ILE A 252 3.05 -7.93 0.90
CA ILE A 252 3.53 -6.54 0.84
C ILE A 252 4.57 -6.39 -0.28
N HIS A 253 5.53 -7.31 -0.37
CA HIS A 253 6.50 -7.34 -1.45
C HIS A 253 5.82 -7.40 -2.82
N SER A 254 4.83 -8.26 -3.00
CA SER A 254 4.07 -8.41 -4.24
C SER A 254 3.30 -7.15 -4.60
N ALA A 255 2.70 -6.45 -3.63
CA ALA A 255 2.02 -5.19 -3.87
C ALA A 255 2.97 -4.12 -4.45
N PHE A 256 4.16 -3.95 -3.85
CA PHE A 256 5.16 -3.02 -4.38
C PHE A 256 5.76 -3.48 -5.71
N LYS A 257 5.91 -4.79 -5.90
CA LYS A 257 6.38 -5.36 -7.16
C LYS A 257 5.38 -5.13 -8.30
N GLN A 258 4.08 -5.24 -8.06
CA GLN A 258 3.03 -4.90 -9.02
C GLN A 258 3.08 -3.41 -9.39
N LEU A 259 3.20 -2.53 -8.38
CA LEU A 259 3.38 -1.09 -8.58
C LEU A 259 4.60 -0.77 -9.43
N ALA A 260 5.73 -1.43 -9.18
CA ALA A 260 6.97 -1.23 -9.94
C ALA A 260 6.88 -1.76 -11.38
N ALA A 261 6.21 -2.89 -11.59
CA ALA A 261 6.11 -3.52 -12.90
C ALA A 261 5.16 -2.78 -13.84
N GLN A 262 4.07 -2.22 -13.31
CA GLN A 262 2.99 -1.64 -14.10
C GLN A 262 2.46 -0.32 -13.49
N PRO A 263 3.31 0.71 -13.28
CA PRO A 263 2.88 1.94 -12.59
C PRO A 263 1.73 2.65 -13.30
N MET A 264 1.68 2.57 -14.64
CA MET A 264 0.62 3.19 -15.43
C MET A 264 -0.75 2.51 -15.27
N GLU A 265 -0.80 1.25 -14.83
CA GLU A 265 -2.05 0.55 -14.52
C GLU A 265 -2.68 1.07 -13.23
N PHE A 266 -1.98 1.89 -12.45
CA PHE A 266 -2.51 2.58 -11.28
C PHE A 266 -3.04 3.98 -11.59
N TYR A 267 -2.95 4.46 -12.84
CA TYR A 267 -3.40 5.80 -13.21
C TYR A 267 -4.93 5.88 -13.31
N GLY A 268 -5.47 7.01 -12.87
CA GLY A 268 -6.92 7.17 -12.79
C GLY A 268 -7.52 6.49 -11.57
N MET A 269 -6.70 6.07 -10.60
CA MET A 269 -7.19 5.62 -9.30
C MET A 269 -7.89 6.75 -8.54
N GLU A 270 -7.64 8.00 -8.92
CA GLU A 270 -8.33 9.17 -8.42
C GLU A 270 -9.79 9.20 -8.89
N TRP A 271 -10.11 8.59 -10.04
CA TRP A 271 -11.49 8.37 -10.43
C TRP A 271 -12.17 7.34 -9.53
N ASP A 272 -11.47 6.25 -9.20
CA ASP A 272 -11.95 5.25 -8.25
C ASP A 272 -12.21 5.93 -6.88
N PHE A 273 -11.34 6.85 -6.46
CA PHE A 273 -11.58 7.66 -5.25
C PHE A 273 -12.85 8.51 -5.37
N LEU A 274 -12.98 9.30 -6.44
CA LEU A 274 -14.14 10.17 -6.65
C LEU A 274 -15.45 9.36 -6.65
N GLU A 275 -15.45 8.18 -7.25
CA GLU A 275 -16.64 7.33 -7.35
C GLU A 275 -17.06 6.73 -6.02
N LEU A 276 -16.08 6.38 -5.17
CA LEU A 276 -16.30 5.68 -3.91
C LEU A 276 -16.50 6.62 -2.72
N GLU A 277 -15.77 7.72 -2.68
CA GLU A 277 -15.58 8.51 -1.46
C GLU A 277 -16.22 9.89 -1.52
N ALA A 278 -16.32 10.48 -2.71
CA ALA A 278 -17.00 11.77 -2.84
C ALA A 278 -18.51 11.58 -2.64
N SER A 279 -19.13 12.52 -1.91
CA SER A 279 -20.59 12.54 -1.77
C SER A 279 -21.25 12.57 -3.16
N PRO A 280 -22.45 11.98 -3.33
CA PRO A 280 -23.15 12.01 -4.63
C PRO A 280 -23.28 13.41 -5.21
N ALA A 281 -23.55 14.41 -4.35
CA ALA A 281 -23.64 15.81 -4.75
C ALA A 281 -22.31 16.35 -5.30
N LEU A 282 -21.20 16.13 -4.59
CA LEU A 282 -19.87 16.57 -5.05
C LEU A 282 -19.47 15.87 -6.35
N ARG A 283 -19.76 14.57 -6.45
CA ARG A 283 -19.47 13.77 -7.64
C ARG A 283 -20.27 14.25 -8.86
N ASP A 284 -21.55 14.57 -8.69
CA ASP A 284 -22.39 15.10 -9.76
C ASP A 284 -21.92 16.49 -10.21
N GLN A 285 -21.50 17.35 -9.26
CA GLN A 285 -20.88 18.64 -9.59
C GLN A 285 -19.57 18.44 -10.35
N PHE A 286 -18.73 17.50 -9.92
CA PHE A 286 -17.48 17.15 -10.60
C PHE A 286 -17.75 16.71 -12.05
N TYR A 287 -18.68 15.79 -12.26
CA TYR A 287 -19.03 15.30 -13.59
C TYR A 287 -19.60 16.38 -14.50
N ALA A 288 -20.44 17.27 -13.95
CA ALA A 288 -20.99 18.39 -14.71
C ALA A 288 -19.91 19.39 -15.13
N ARG A 289 -18.86 19.54 -14.33
CA ARG A 289 -17.79 20.52 -14.52
C ARG A 289 -16.62 20.01 -15.36
N PHE A 290 -16.14 18.80 -15.06
CA PHE A 290 -14.89 18.25 -15.59
C PHE A 290 -15.11 16.99 -16.44
N GLY A 291 -16.35 16.50 -16.54
CA GLY A 291 -16.67 15.28 -17.29
C GLY A 291 -16.49 14.00 -16.47
N ARG A 292 -16.63 12.86 -17.15
CA ARG A 292 -16.59 11.51 -16.54
C ARG A 292 -15.30 10.77 -16.92
N ARG A 293 -15.02 9.69 -16.17
CA ARG A 293 -13.95 8.73 -16.47
C ARG A 293 -14.08 8.21 -17.91
N GLY A 294 -12.94 7.97 -18.56
CA GLY A 294 -12.88 7.33 -19.86
C GLY A 294 -13.40 5.89 -19.83
N ALA A 295 -13.79 5.36 -20.99
CA ALA A 295 -14.34 4.01 -21.11
C ALA A 295 -13.30 2.90 -20.86
N ASP A 296 -12.01 3.21 -21.07
CA ASP A 296 -10.88 2.30 -20.94
C ASP A 296 -9.69 3.02 -20.28
N ASN A 297 -8.65 2.26 -19.90
CA ASN A 297 -7.49 2.82 -19.19
C ASN A 297 -6.70 3.82 -20.05
N ASP A 298 -6.52 3.56 -21.34
CA ASP A 298 -5.77 4.46 -22.24
C ASP A 298 -6.50 5.79 -22.45
N THR A 299 -7.82 5.74 -22.59
CA THR A 299 -8.68 6.92 -22.69
C THR A 299 -8.70 7.68 -21.36
N THR A 300 -8.79 6.97 -20.23
CA THR A 300 -8.70 7.58 -18.89
C THR A 300 -7.40 8.34 -18.73
N ARG A 301 -6.27 7.70 -19.06
CA ARG A 301 -4.93 8.31 -18.99
C ARG A 301 -4.79 9.55 -19.86
N ARG A 302 -5.29 9.50 -21.09
CA ARG A 302 -5.26 10.68 -21.98
C ARG A 302 -6.09 11.84 -21.42
N ASN A 303 -7.27 11.55 -20.87
CA ASN A 303 -8.19 12.56 -20.36
C ASN A 303 -7.69 13.24 -19.08
N LEU A 304 -6.86 12.57 -18.26
CA LEU A 304 -6.30 13.15 -17.04
C LEU A 304 -5.49 14.44 -17.30
N PHE A 305 -4.73 14.48 -18.40
CA PHE A 305 -3.82 15.59 -18.72
C PHE A 305 -4.41 16.61 -19.72
N VAL A 306 -5.71 16.51 -20.03
CA VAL A 306 -6.36 17.48 -20.91
C VAL A 306 -6.49 18.82 -20.19
N ASN A 307 -6.05 19.89 -20.85
CA ASN A 307 -6.19 21.26 -20.35
C ASN A 307 -7.67 21.67 -20.29
N LEU A 308 -8.06 22.26 -19.17
CA LEU A 308 -9.36 22.82 -18.94
C LEU A 308 -9.39 24.24 -19.54
N GLU A 309 -9.83 24.33 -20.80
CA GLU A 309 -9.84 25.58 -21.58
C GLU A 309 -10.83 26.65 -21.07
N ASN A 310 -11.80 26.26 -20.22
CA ASN A 310 -12.86 27.14 -19.74
C ASN A 310 -12.85 27.31 -18.21
N GLN A 311 -12.05 28.25 -17.72
CA GLN A 311 -12.07 28.67 -16.32
C GLN A 311 -13.31 29.53 -16.01
N PRO A 312 -13.86 29.50 -14.77
CA PRO A 312 -14.97 30.38 -14.40
C PRO A 312 -14.56 31.85 -14.58
N GLU A 313 -15.51 32.77 -14.79
CA GLU A 313 -15.19 34.21 -14.80
C GLU A 313 -14.87 34.64 -13.35
N ILE A 314 -13.58 34.53 -12.97
CA ILE A 314 -13.17 34.70 -11.58
C ILE A 314 -13.08 36.20 -11.23
N ARG A 315 -14.20 36.79 -10.81
CA ARG A 315 -14.21 38.13 -10.21
C ARG A 315 -13.81 38.04 -8.73
N VAL A 316 -12.54 37.70 -8.46
CA VAL A 316 -12.03 37.72 -7.09
C VAL A 316 -11.77 39.16 -6.65
N PRO A 317 -12.23 39.60 -5.47
CA PRO A 317 -11.89 40.92 -4.93
C PRO A 317 -10.38 41.11 -4.68
N THR A 318 -9.62 40.02 -4.53
CA THR A 318 -8.15 40.03 -4.27
C THR A 318 -7.48 38.72 -4.71
N MET A 319 -6.33 38.78 -5.41
CA MET A 319 -5.54 37.60 -5.80
C MET A 319 -5.19 36.65 -4.64
N LYS A 320 -5.19 37.14 -3.39
CA LYS A 320 -4.84 36.37 -2.19
C LYS A 320 -5.79 35.21 -1.86
N GLN A 321 -6.98 35.17 -2.44
CA GLN A 321 -7.96 34.09 -2.21
C GLN A 321 -7.97 33.05 -3.33
N LEU A 322 -7.13 33.24 -4.36
CA LEU A 322 -7.02 32.35 -5.50
C LEU A 322 -5.80 31.44 -5.33
N HIS A 323 -6.01 30.13 -5.41
CA HIS A 323 -4.96 29.11 -5.24
C HIS A 323 -4.97 28.19 -6.46
N TRP A 324 -3.96 28.33 -7.32
CA TRP A 324 -3.76 27.41 -8.44
C TRP A 324 -3.30 26.06 -7.92
N CYS A 325 -3.82 24.97 -8.49
CA CYS A 325 -3.30 23.64 -8.22
C CYS A 325 -1.82 23.56 -8.64
N PRO A 326 -0.99 22.77 -7.92
CA PRO A 326 0.37 22.50 -8.36
C PRO A 326 0.37 21.83 -9.73
N VAL A 327 1.24 22.30 -10.63
CA VAL A 327 1.46 21.69 -11.95
C VAL A 327 2.37 20.45 -11.84
N SER A 328 3.13 20.35 -10.75
CA SER A 328 4.01 19.21 -10.49
C SER A 328 3.21 18.01 -9.99
N LEU A 329 3.71 16.81 -10.29
CA LEU A 329 3.25 15.56 -9.71
C LEU A 329 4.05 15.20 -8.45
N SER A 330 4.53 16.22 -7.73
CA SER A 330 5.33 16.03 -6.53
C SER A 330 4.47 16.18 -5.28
N GLY A 331 4.43 15.13 -4.47
CA GLY A 331 3.66 15.08 -3.25
C GLY A 331 3.95 16.23 -2.30
N ILE A 332 5.22 16.64 -2.17
CA ILE A 332 5.60 17.75 -1.29
C ILE A 332 5.00 19.09 -1.73
N ASP A 333 4.87 19.32 -3.04
CA ASP A 333 4.27 20.54 -3.57
C ASP A 333 2.77 20.56 -3.28
N TRP A 334 2.11 19.41 -3.43
CA TRP A 334 0.70 19.24 -3.08
C TRP A 334 0.45 19.38 -1.59
N GLU A 335 1.27 18.77 -0.73
CA GLU A 335 1.15 18.91 0.73
C GLU A 335 1.34 20.36 1.16
N ASN A 336 2.36 21.06 0.66
CA ASN A 336 2.58 22.48 0.94
C ASN A 336 1.41 23.35 0.43
N TRP A 337 0.87 23.03 -0.75
CA TRP A 337 -0.28 23.72 -1.31
C TRP A 337 -1.53 23.56 -0.44
N VAL A 338 -1.86 22.34 -0.02
CA VAL A 338 -2.99 22.05 0.87
C VAL A 338 -2.89 22.81 2.18
N LEU A 339 -1.70 22.86 2.79
CA LEU A 339 -1.46 23.59 4.03
C LEU A 339 -1.66 25.11 3.89
N SER A 340 -1.61 25.64 2.67
CA SER A 340 -1.89 27.05 2.38
C SER A 340 -3.39 27.37 2.27
N LEU A 341 -4.25 26.36 2.14
CA LEU A 341 -5.68 26.52 1.93
C LEU A 341 -6.41 26.86 3.23
N ARG A 342 -7.45 27.68 3.10
CA ARG A 342 -8.39 28.05 4.17
C ARG A 342 -9.79 28.12 3.58
N GLY A 343 -10.82 28.05 4.40
CA GLY A 343 -12.18 28.29 3.92
C GLY A 343 -12.32 29.71 3.34
N GLY A 344 -13.17 29.83 2.32
CA GLY A 344 -13.33 31.00 1.48
C GLY A 344 -12.33 31.10 0.31
N HIS A 345 -11.37 30.18 0.21
CA HIS A 345 -10.43 30.14 -0.90
C HIS A 345 -11.08 29.53 -2.15
N VAL A 346 -10.54 29.91 -3.31
CA VAL A 346 -10.91 29.40 -4.63
C VAL A 346 -9.71 28.64 -5.18
N VAL A 347 -9.92 27.36 -5.46
CA VAL A 347 -8.94 26.46 -6.06
C VAL A 347 -9.15 26.45 -7.57
N VAL A 348 -8.06 26.50 -8.34
CA VAL A 348 -8.14 26.54 -9.79
C VAL A 348 -7.27 25.43 -10.40
N PRO A 349 -7.88 24.33 -10.87
CA PRO A 349 -7.17 23.28 -11.60
C PRO A 349 -7.02 23.62 -13.08
N HIS A 350 -5.89 23.28 -13.68
CA HIS A 350 -5.65 23.39 -15.13
C HIS A 350 -5.97 22.10 -15.86
N THR A 351 -5.94 20.95 -15.19
CA THR A 351 -6.17 19.63 -15.77
C THR A 351 -7.20 18.86 -14.96
N VAL A 352 -7.78 17.80 -15.54
CA VAL A 352 -8.67 16.89 -14.81
C VAL A 352 -7.93 16.17 -13.69
N LEU A 353 -6.65 15.83 -13.91
CA LEU A 353 -5.78 15.25 -12.90
C LEU A 353 -5.64 16.16 -11.68
N GLU A 354 -5.35 17.45 -11.90
CA GLU A 354 -5.27 18.45 -10.82
C GLU A 354 -6.60 18.56 -10.06
N ALA A 355 -7.73 18.56 -10.77
CA ALA A 355 -9.04 18.62 -10.13
C ALA A 355 -9.31 17.39 -9.26
N LEU A 356 -8.99 16.19 -9.74
CA LEU A 356 -9.16 14.94 -8.99
C LEU A 356 -8.28 14.89 -7.75
N TRP A 357 -6.99 15.26 -7.87
CA TRP A 357 -6.09 15.33 -6.74
C TRP A 357 -6.49 16.41 -5.74
N ALA A 358 -6.96 17.57 -6.21
CA ALA A 358 -7.49 18.60 -5.33
C ALA A 358 -8.69 18.08 -4.52
N VAL A 359 -9.63 17.35 -5.13
CA VAL A 359 -10.73 16.70 -4.41
C VAL A 359 -10.19 15.72 -3.36
N MET A 360 -9.24 14.85 -3.73
CA MET A 360 -8.63 13.89 -2.81
C MET A 360 -7.97 14.56 -1.61
N PHE A 361 -7.13 15.56 -1.83
CA PHE A 361 -6.42 16.25 -0.76
C PHE A 361 -7.34 17.10 0.11
N ILE A 362 -8.26 17.86 -0.50
CA ILE A 362 -9.20 18.73 0.24
C ILE A 362 -10.18 17.89 1.06
N SER A 363 -10.57 16.71 0.61
CA SER A 363 -11.44 15.80 1.38
C SER A 363 -10.84 15.36 2.73
N GLN A 364 -9.52 15.48 2.91
CA GLN A 364 -8.83 15.18 4.16
C GLN A 364 -8.86 16.38 5.13
N LEU A 365 -9.24 17.57 4.65
CA LEU A 365 -9.42 18.75 5.48
C LEU A 365 -10.82 18.76 6.10
N PRO A 366 -10.97 19.37 7.29
CA PRO A 366 -12.28 19.59 7.91
C PRO A 366 -13.01 20.77 7.24
N LEU A 367 -13.04 20.82 5.91
CA LEU A 367 -13.64 21.89 5.10
C LEU A 367 -14.58 21.27 4.05
N ARG A 368 -15.64 21.99 3.70
CA ARG A 368 -16.54 21.61 2.61
C ARG A 368 -15.89 21.97 1.27
N LEU A 369 -16.09 21.14 0.26
CA LEU A 369 -15.69 21.43 -1.12
C LEU A 369 -16.93 21.65 -1.97
N GLU A 370 -17.00 22.77 -2.66
CA GLU A 370 -18.06 23.11 -3.61
C GLU A 370 -17.47 23.37 -4.99
N ILE A 371 -17.93 22.61 -6.00
CA ILE A 371 -17.47 22.77 -7.38
C ILE A 371 -18.50 23.63 -8.12
N VAL A 372 -18.06 24.80 -8.57
CA VAL A 372 -18.93 25.80 -9.18
C VAL A 372 -19.18 25.47 -10.65
N PRO A 373 -20.44 25.51 -11.13
CA PRO A 373 -20.75 25.17 -12.51
C PRO A 373 -20.07 26.11 -13.52
N LEU A 374 -19.80 25.58 -14.72
CA LEU A 374 -19.25 26.37 -15.82
C LEU A 374 -20.15 27.57 -16.15
N GLY A 375 -19.54 28.75 -16.30
CA GLY A 375 -20.25 30.01 -16.59
C GLY A 375 -21.00 30.62 -15.40
N SER A 376 -21.00 29.97 -14.24
CA SER A 376 -21.57 30.53 -13.01
C SER A 376 -20.60 31.48 -12.34
N LYS A 377 -21.15 32.44 -11.58
CA LYS A 377 -20.35 33.38 -10.78
C LYS A 377 -20.08 32.77 -9.41
N LEU A 378 -18.85 32.93 -8.93
CA LEU A 378 -18.51 32.62 -7.56
C LEU A 378 -19.38 33.44 -6.59
N PRO A 379 -19.75 32.87 -5.43
CA PRO A 379 -20.44 33.62 -4.38
C PRO A 379 -19.64 34.88 -4.00
N TYR A 380 -20.35 36.01 -3.88
CA TYR A 380 -19.73 37.28 -3.49
C TYR A 380 -19.27 37.25 -2.02
N LEU A 381 -20.09 36.65 -1.16
CA LEU A 381 -19.74 36.26 0.21
C LEU A 381 -19.41 34.78 0.18
N ARG A 382 -18.22 34.43 0.65
CA ARG A 382 -17.73 33.06 0.67
C ARG A 382 -17.71 32.55 2.10
N ASP A 383 -18.14 31.31 2.28
CA ASP A 383 -18.23 30.69 3.58
C ASP A 383 -16.84 30.33 4.11
N SER A 384 -16.59 30.63 5.37
CA SER A 384 -15.28 30.41 6.02
C SER A 384 -14.94 28.95 6.27
N ASP A 385 -15.87 28.03 5.99
CA ASP A 385 -15.73 26.59 6.13
C ASP A 385 -15.79 25.86 4.78
N THR A 386 -15.84 26.60 3.66
CA THR A 386 -16.00 26.05 2.32
C THR A 386 -14.87 26.49 1.41
N ILE A 387 -14.26 25.54 0.69
CA ILE A 387 -13.36 25.79 -0.43
C ILE A 387 -14.17 25.67 -1.71
N TYR A 388 -13.98 26.61 -2.62
CA TYR A 388 -14.65 26.63 -3.92
C TYR A 388 -13.67 26.18 -5.01
N MET A 389 -14.17 25.47 -6.03
CA MET A 389 -13.39 25.05 -7.20
C MET A 389 -14.09 25.42 -8.51
#